data_AF-A0A532DAL0-F1
#
_entry.id   AF-A0A532DAL0-F1
#
_cell.length_a   1.000
_cell.length_b   1.000
_cell.length_c   1.000
_cell.angle_alpha   90.00
_cell.angle_beta   90.00
_cell.angle_gamma   90.00
#
_symmetry.space_group_name_H-M   'P 1'
#
loop_
_entity.id
_entity.type
_entity.pdbx_description
1 polymer ?
#
loop_
_entity_poly.entity_id
_entity_poly.type
_entity_poly.pdbx_seq_one_letter_code
_entity_poly.pdbx_strand_id
1 'polypeptide(L)'
;MKIAVAHQLPSSRILDSYSSSSLEGINELARGELRRSRMLATWQRRNQTTDEVLDVYRQHKNPNWDGCGAEPISEGACYEAIVFLKKLPSSVPMPEILAEPDGYIGLEWYVTKWQLFVISFSGKGIISYSGLFGQDSKSHGTEPITDSISPFILSNILRALPAE
;
A
#
# COMPACT_ATOMS: atom_id res chain seq x y z
N MET A 1 -50.15 -17.70 -11.16
CA MET A 1 -49.73 -16.77 -10.09
C MET A 1 -48.24 -16.93 -9.82
N LYS A 2 -47.42 -16.04 -10.41
CA LYS A 2 -46.11 -15.55 -9.97
C LYS A 2 -45.70 -14.49 -11.01
N ILE A 3 -45.47 -13.27 -10.54
CA ILE A 3 -45.35 -12.06 -11.35
C ILE A 3 -43.88 -11.89 -11.72
N ALA A 4 -43.57 -11.80 -13.01
CA ALA A 4 -42.25 -11.38 -13.49
C ALA A 4 -42.22 -9.85 -13.49
N VAL A 5 -41.39 -9.24 -12.65
CA VAL A 5 -41.11 -7.81 -12.69
C VAL A 5 -39.92 -7.60 -13.63
N ALA A 6 -40.21 -7.20 -14.86
CA ALA A 6 -39.20 -6.74 -15.80
C ALA A 6 -38.69 -5.37 -15.35
N HIS A 7 -37.41 -5.28 -14.96
CA HIS A 7 -36.74 -4.00 -14.80
C HIS A 7 -36.51 -3.39 -16.19
N GLN A 8 -37.43 -2.50 -16.57
CA GLN A 8 -37.33 -1.72 -17.79
C GLN A 8 -36.19 -0.69 -17.62
N LEU A 9 -35.14 -0.80 -18.44
CA LEU A 9 -34.16 0.27 -18.58
C LEU A 9 -34.90 1.52 -19.09
N PRO A 10 -34.67 2.72 -18.51
CA PRO A 10 -35.33 3.92 -18.97
C PRO A 10 -34.94 4.24 -20.42
N SER A 11 -35.96 4.50 -21.23
CA SER A 11 -35.86 4.83 -22.65
C SER A 11 -35.03 6.10 -22.88
N SER A 12 -34.28 6.14 -23.99
CA SER A 12 -33.35 7.21 -24.40
C SER A 12 -33.95 8.62 -24.44
N ARG A 13 -35.29 8.76 -24.42
CA ARG A 13 -36.00 10.05 -24.38
C ARG A 13 -35.91 10.83 -23.07
N ILE A 14 -35.48 10.20 -21.96
CA ILE A 14 -35.38 10.88 -20.64
C ILE A 14 -34.05 11.65 -20.50
N LEU A 15 -33.03 11.32 -21.30
CA LEU A 15 -31.72 11.99 -21.22
C LEU A 15 -31.72 13.37 -21.89
N ASP A 16 -32.59 13.60 -22.88
CA ASP A 16 -32.64 14.87 -23.64
C ASP A 16 -33.32 16.03 -22.89
N SER A 17 -34.02 15.76 -21.78
CA SER A 17 -34.74 16.78 -21.00
C SER A 17 -33.96 17.36 -19.82
N TYR A 18 -32.76 16.87 -19.54
CA TYR A 18 -31.92 17.44 -18.48
C TYR A 18 -31.12 18.61 -19.01
N SER A 19 -31.29 19.79 -18.40
CA SER A 19 -30.47 20.96 -18.73
C SER A 19 -28.98 20.64 -18.50
N SER A 20 -28.09 21.23 -19.29
CA SER A 20 -26.63 21.06 -19.15
C SER A 20 -26.15 21.30 -17.72
N SER A 21 -26.75 22.27 -17.02
CA SER A 21 -26.44 22.61 -15.62
C SER A 21 -26.83 21.49 -14.65
N SER A 22 -27.91 20.74 -14.92
CA SER A 22 -28.32 19.60 -14.09
C SER A 22 -27.41 18.39 -14.29
N LEU A 23 -26.93 18.15 -15.52
CA LEU A 23 -25.99 17.08 -15.83
C LEU A 23 -24.58 17.37 -15.29
N GLU A 24 -24.14 18.63 -15.34
CA GLU A 24 -22.90 19.08 -14.70
C GLU A 24 -22.95 18.89 -13.18
N GLY A 25 -24.06 19.26 -12.52
CA GLY A 25 -24.25 19.03 -11.09
C GLY A 25 -24.18 17.55 -10.69
N ILE A 26 -24.77 16.66 -11.49
CA ILE A 26 -24.71 15.21 -11.25
C ILE A 26 -23.28 14.68 -11.42
N ASN A 27 -22.55 15.13 -12.44
CA ASN A 27 -21.15 14.73 -12.66
C ASN A 27 -20.23 15.17 -11.53
N GLU A 28 -20.40 16.40 -11.03
CA GLU A 28 -19.60 16.92 -9.92
C GLU A 28 -19.89 16.18 -8.61
N LEU A 29 -21.16 15.84 -8.34
CA LEU A 29 -21.52 15.00 -7.19
C LEU A 29 -20.93 13.59 -7.30
N ALA A 30 -21.05 12.95 -8.47
CA ALA A 30 -20.49 11.62 -8.71
C ALA A 30 -18.95 11.61 -8.53
N ARG A 31 -18.24 12.63 -9.04
CA ARG A 31 -16.80 12.81 -8.84
C ARG A 31 -16.43 13.02 -7.37
N GLY A 32 -17.23 13.81 -6.65
CA GLY A 32 -17.06 14.05 -5.22
C GLY A 32 -17.18 12.76 -4.39
N GLU A 33 -18.19 11.94 -4.68
CA GLU A 33 -18.41 10.66 -4.01
C GLU A 33 -17.35 9.60 -4.34
N LEU A 34 -16.90 9.54 -5.60
CA LEU A 34 -15.78 8.68 -5.99
C LEU A 34 -14.48 9.09 -5.27
N ARG A 35 -14.22 10.39 -5.16
CA ARG A 35 -13.05 10.91 -4.43
C ARG A 35 -13.10 10.55 -2.94
N ARG A 36 -14.27 10.71 -2.30
CA ARG A 36 -14.48 10.29 -0.90
C ARG A 36 -14.29 8.78 -0.72
N SER A 37 -14.93 7.98 -1.56
CA SER A 37 -14.85 6.51 -1.50
C SER A 37 -13.41 6.02 -1.68
N ARG A 38 -12.67 6.59 -2.65
CA ARG A 38 -11.25 6.30 -2.85
C ARG A 38 -10.40 6.70 -1.64
N MET A 39 -10.61 7.90 -1.08
CA MET A 39 -9.89 8.34 0.11
C MET A 39 -10.13 7.42 1.31
N LEU A 40 -11.38 7.02 1.54
CA LEU A 40 -11.74 6.09 2.63
C LEU A 40 -11.08 4.73 2.43
N ALA A 41 -11.10 4.19 1.21
CA ALA A 41 -10.46 2.92 0.90
C ALA A 41 -8.94 2.96 1.13
N THR A 42 -8.27 4.04 0.71
CA THR A 42 -6.83 4.23 0.97
C THR A 42 -6.54 4.33 2.47
N TRP A 43 -7.35 5.08 3.21
CA TRP A 43 -7.22 5.20 4.67
C TRP A 43 -7.40 3.87 5.39
N GLN A 44 -8.46 3.14 5.03
CA GLN A 44 -8.75 1.82 5.60
C GLN A 44 -7.59 0.85 5.34
N ARG A 45 -7.08 0.81 4.11
CA ARG A 45 -5.94 -0.05 3.77
C ARG A 45 -4.70 0.31 4.57
N ARG A 46 -4.35 1.59 4.70
CA ARG A 46 -3.22 2.01 5.53
C ARG A 46 -3.37 1.59 6.99
N ASN A 47 -4.56 1.74 7.56
CA ASN A 47 -4.81 1.33 8.95
C ASN A 47 -4.65 -0.17 9.11
N GLN A 48 -5.23 -0.96 8.20
CA GLN A 48 -5.09 -2.41 8.21
C GLN A 48 -3.62 -2.83 8.10
N THR A 49 -2.85 -2.25 7.16
CA THR A 49 -1.43 -2.54 7.02
C THR A 49 -0.62 -2.14 8.26
N THR A 50 -1.02 -1.08 8.98
CA THR A 50 -0.41 -0.71 10.26
C THR A 50 -0.69 -1.75 11.35
N ASP A 51 -1.91 -2.28 11.39
CA ASP A 51 -2.27 -3.37 12.31
C ASP A 51 -1.51 -4.67 11.98
N GLU A 52 -1.32 -4.97 10.69
CA GLU A 52 -0.52 -6.12 10.22
C GLU A 52 0.94 -6.02 10.71
N VAL A 53 1.55 -4.82 10.70
CA VAL A 53 2.89 -4.62 11.28
C VAL A 53 2.91 -4.93 12.78
N LEU A 54 1.89 -4.50 13.53
CA LEU A 54 1.79 -4.79 14.96
C LEU A 54 1.62 -6.29 15.22
N ASP A 55 0.86 -6.98 14.40
CA ASP A 55 0.64 -8.41 14.53
C ASP A 55 1.90 -9.21 14.18
N VAL A 56 2.62 -8.83 13.12
CA VAL A 56 3.93 -9.38 12.79
C VAL A 56 4.88 -9.20 13.96
N TYR A 57 5.01 -8.01 14.52
CA TYR A 57 5.83 -7.79 15.71
C TYR A 57 5.43 -8.72 16.88
N ARG A 58 4.13 -8.79 17.22
CA ARG A 58 3.65 -9.59 18.37
C ARG A 58 3.95 -11.08 18.21
N GLN A 59 3.81 -11.61 17.00
CA GLN A 59 4.02 -13.02 16.69
C GLN A 59 5.51 -13.40 16.71
N HIS A 60 6.40 -12.46 16.37
CA HIS A 60 7.82 -12.72 16.11
C HIS A 60 8.76 -12.04 17.13
N LYS A 61 8.22 -11.50 18.24
CA LYS A 61 9.00 -10.81 19.30
C LYS A 61 9.85 -11.74 20.18
N ASN A 62 9.69 -13.05 20.06
CA ASN A 62 10.46 -14.03 20.82
C ASN A 62 11.53 -14.63 19.91
N PRO A 63 12.73 -14.94 20.42
CA PRO A 63 13.79 -15.54 19.62
C PRO A 63 13.39 -16.93 19.09
N ASN A 64 14.01 -17.35 18.00
CA ASN A 64 13.82 -18.65 17.36
C ASN A 64 12.35 -18.93 16.97
N TRP A 65 11.62 -17.90 16.55
CA TRP A 65 10.21 -18.01 16.17
C TRP A 65 10.01 -18.86 14.90
N ASP A 66 11.03 -18.99 14.07
CA ASP A 66 11.06 -19.81 12.85
C ASP A 66 11.60 -21.23 13.07
N GLY A 67 12.07 -21.55 14.28
CA GLY A 67 12.75 -22.81 14.58
C GLY A 67 14.16 -22.96 13.97
N CYS A 68 14.67 -21.92 13.31
CA CYS A 68 15.97 -21.89 12.63
C CYS A 68 16.92 -20.84 13.22
N GLY A 69 16.62 -20.33 14.42
CA GLY A 69 17.46 -19.39 15.15
C GLY A 69 17.19 -17.92 14.86
N ALA A 70 16.04 -17.56 14.28
CA ALA A 70 15.72 -16.17 14.00
C ALA A 70 15.81 -15.26 15.23
N GLU A 71 16.31 -14.04 15.01
CA GLU A 71 16.29 -12.98 16.01
C GLU A 71 14.86 -12.48 16.27
N PRO A 72 14.55 -12.07 17.51
CA PRO A 72 13.26 -11.47 17.80
C PRO A 72 13.11 -10.12 17.09
N ILE A 73 11.93 -9.84 16.54
CA ILE A 73 11.64 -8.52 15.99
C ILE A 73 11.68 -7.47 17.11
N SER A 74 12.46 -6.41 16.88
CA SER A 74 12.58 -5.31 17.85
C SER A 74 11.39 -4.34 17.80
N GLU A 75 11.09 -3.71 18.93
CA GLU A 75 10.07 -2.64 18.98
C GLU A 75 10.47 -1.46 18.08
N GLY A 76 11.76 -1.18 17.95
CA GLY A 76 12.29 -0.15 17.05
C GLY A 76 11.93 -0.43 15.58
N ALA A 77 12.13 -1.67 15.11
CA ALA A 77 11.77 -2.06 13.75
C ALA A 77 10.27 -1.89 13.48
N CYS A 78 9.44 -2.31 14.44
CA CYS A 78 7.99 -2.09 14.42
C CYS A 78 7.63 -0.61 14.32
N TYR A 79 8.23 0.22 15.17
CA TYR A 79 7.97 1.66 15.20
C TYR A 79 8.36 2.34 13.87
N GLU A 80 9.55 2.04 13.36
CA GLU A 80 10.07 2.62 12.11
C GLU A 80 9.17 2.29 10.92
N ALA A 81 8.78 1.01 10.77
CA ALA A 81 7.90 0.58 9.69
C ALA A 81 6.53 1.31 9.74
N ILE A 82 5.92 1.44 10.93
CA ILE A 82 4.65 2.17 11.10
C ILE A 82 4.81 3.65 10.75
N VAL A 83 5.90 4.29 11.19
CA VAL A 83 6.18 5.70 10.86
C VAL A 83 6.36 5.88 9.36
N PHE A 84 7.03 4.94 8.69
CA PHE A 84 7.19 4.96 7.23
C PHE A 84 5.85 4.84 6.50
N LEU A 85 4.99 3.88 6.87
CA LEU A 85 3.65 3.69 6.28
C LEU A 85 2.77 4.94 6.39
N LYS A 86 2.88 5.69 7.50
CA LYS A 86 2.18 6.97 7.69
C LYS A 86 2.66 8.07 6.75
N LYS A 87 3.93 8.03 6.35
CA LYS A 87 4.54 9.00 5.40
C LYS A 87 4.28 8.63 3.94
N LEU A 88 3.85 7.39 3.66
CA LEU A 88 3.66 6.91 2.30
C LEU A 88 2.53 7.68 1.58
N PRO A 89 2.77 8.22 0.37
CA PRO A 89 1.74 8.94 -0.39
C PRO A 89 0.50 8.07 -0.65
N SER A 90 -0.68 8.67 -0.67
CA SER A 90 -1.94 7.95 -0.89
C SER A 90 -2.09 7.33 -2.27
N SER A 91 -1.29 7.77 -3.24
CA SER A 91 -1.21 7.19 -4.60
C SER A 91 -0.38 5.91 -4.66
N VAL A 92 0.41 5.61 -3.63
CA VAL A 92 1.23 4.41 -3.58
C VAL A 92 0.42 3.29 -2.90
N PRO A 93 0.32 2.09 -3.51
CA PRO A 93 -0.29 0.95 -2.86
C PRO A 93 0.46 0.59 -1.57
N MET A 94 -0.27 0.10 -0.57
CA MET A 94 0.37 -0.39 0.65
C MET A 94 1.15 -1.68 0.35
N PRO A 95 2.31 -1.87 0.98
CA PRO A 95 3.15 -3.06 0.80
C PRO A 95 2.57 -4.27 1.55
N GLU A 96 3.11 -5.44 1.24
CA GLU A 96 3.03 -6.63 2.11
C GLU A 96 4.05 -6.52 3.24
N ILE A 97 3.73 -7.09 4.40
CA ILE A 97 4.57 -7.04 5.61
C ILE A 97 5.25 -8.39 5.82
N LEU A 98 6.57 -8.37 6.02
CA LEU A 98 7.40 -9.56 6.22
C LEU A 98 8.14 -9.48 7.56
N ALA A 99 8.21 -10.62 8.26
CA ALA A 99 9.16 -10.83 9.35
C ALA A 99 10.47 -11.35 8.77
N GLU A 100 11.59 -10.69 9.04
CA GLU A 100 12.90 -11.14 8.59
C GLU A 100 13.66 -11.87 9.71
N PRO A 101 14.41 -12.96 9.41
CA PRO A 101 15.10 -13.76 10.43
C PRO A 101 16.16 -13.00 11.25
N ASP A 102 16.63 -11.85 10.79
CA ASP A 102 17.55 -10.95 11.49
C ASP A 102 16.83 -9.96 12.43
N GLY A 103 15.53 -10.18 12.69
CA GLY A 103 14.73 -9.36 13.58
C GLY A 103 14.23 -8.06 12.95
N TYR A 104 14.30 -7.95 11.62
CA TYR A 104 13.82 -6.78 10.89
C TYR A 104 12.37 -6.97 10.46
N ILE A 105 11.75 -5.85 10.07
CA ILE A 105 10.46 -5.85 9.38
C ILE A 105 10.69 -5.43 7.94
N GLY A 106 10.28 -6.28 6.99
CA GLY A 106 10.29 -5.99 5.56
C GLY A 106 8.96 -5.40 5.10
N LEU A 107 9.01 -4.38 4.26
CA LEU A 107 7.89 -3.86 3.47
C LEU A 107 8.15 -4.19 2.00
N GLU A 108 7.32 -5.05 1.41
CA GLU A 108 7.50 -5.54 0.05
C GLU A 108 6.40 -5.04 -0.90
N TRP A 109 6.84 -4.49 -2.04
CA TRP A 109 6.01 -4.25 -3.21
C TRP A 109 6.34 -5.29 -4.28
N TYR A 110 5.71 -6.45 -4.19
CA TYR A 110 5.91 -7.56 -5.12
C TYR A 110 4.90 -7.50 -6.28
N VAL A 111 5.39 -7.65 -7.52
CA VAL A 111 4.54 -7.83 -8.71
C VAL A 111 4.88 -9.15 -9.41
N THR A 112 6.18 -9.41 -9.62
CA THR A 112 6.69 -10.67 -10.16
C THR A 112 8.07 -10.96 -9.59
N LYS A 113 8.61 -12.16 -9.86
CA LYS A 113 9.99 -12.53 -9.46
C LYS A 113 11.10 -11.59 -9.99
N TRP A 114 10.82 -10.80 -11.02
CA TRP A 114 11.77 -9.82 -11.58
C TRP A 114 11.35 -8.38 -11.28
N GLN A 115 10.26 -8.18 -10.55
CA GLN A 115 9.61 -6.89 -10.40
C GLN A 115 9.14 -6.78 -8.95
N LEU A 116 10.04 -6.34 -8.08
CA LEU A 116 9.80 -6.19 -6.65
C LEU A 116 10.69 -5.13 -6.03
N PHE A 117 10.24 -4.53 -4.94
CA PHE A 117 11.06 -3.66 -4.10
C PHE A 117 10.76 -3.95 -2.64
N VAL A 118 11.82 -4.09 -1.84
CA VAL A 118 11.75 -4.36 -0.40
C VAL A 118 12.50 -3.27 0.34
N ILE A 119 11.92 -2.78 1.43
CA ILE A 119 12.59 -1.95 2.43
C ILE A 119 12.56 -2.70 3.75
N SER A 120 13.71 -2.88 4.39
CA SER A 120 13.84 -3.57 5.67
C SER A 120 14.20 -2.57 6.77
N PHE A 121 13.51 -2.68 7.90
CA PHE A 121 13.63 -1.78 9.05
C PHE A 121 14.27 -2.51 10.22
N SER A 122 15.43 -2.03 10.67
CA SER A 122 16.20 -2.68 11.72
C SER A 122 15.90 -2.15 13.13
N GLY A 123 15.19 -1.03 13.27
CA GLY A 123 15.02 -0.34 14.56
C GLY A 123 16.23 0.49 15.01
N LYS A 124 17.14 0.83 14.08
CA LYS A 124 18.41 1.52 14.38
C LYS A 124 18.54 2.86 13.64
N GLY A 125 17.45 3.39 13.11
CA GLY A 125 17.40 4.65 12.36
C GLY A 125 17.95 4.56 10.94
N ILE A 126 18.20 3.35 10.43
CA ILE A 126 18.71 3.09 9.08
C ILE A 126 17.81 2.05 8.44
N ILE A 127 17.38 2.31 7.20
CA ILE A 127 16.73 1.32 6.35
C ILE A 127 17.76 0.68 5.43
N SER A 128 17.61 -0.61 5.17
CA SER A 128 18.17 -1.25 3.99
C SER A 128 17.08 -1.41 2.94
N TYR A 129 17.46 -1.44 1.67
CA TYR A 129 16.51 -1.70 0.59
C TYR A 129 17.15 -2.54 -0.51
N SER A 130 16.30 -3.22 -1.26
CA SER A 130 16.67 -3.98 -2.45
C SER A 130 15.52 -4.02 -3.45
N GLY A 131 15.82 -3.98 -4.73
CA GLY A 131 14.83 -3.94 -5.80
C GLY A 131 15.30 -4.59 -7.08
N LEU A 132 14.35 -5.21 -7.76
CA LEU A 132 14.47 -5.75 -9.12
C LEU A 132 13.40 -5.08 -9.99
N PHE A 133 13.80 -4.58 -11.16
CA PHE A 133 12.95 -3.84 -12.11
C PHE A 133 13.10 -4.41 -13.52
N GLY A 134 12.89 -5.71 -13.65
CA GLY A 134 13.26 -6.54 -14.80
C GLY A 134 14.46 -7.44 -14.51
N GLN A 135 15.00 -8.08 -15.55
CA GLN A 135 16.11 -9.03 -15.39
C GLN A 135 17.44 -8.33 -15.06
N ASP A 136 17.69 -7.18 -15.69
CA ASP A 136 19.01 -6.50 -15.64
C ASP A 136 19.01 -5.23 -14.78
N SER A 137 17.85 -4.76 -14.32
CA SER A 137 17.75 -3.53 -13.53
C SER A 137 17.58 -3.85 -12.05
N LYS A 138 18.52 -3.40 -11.23
CA LYS A 138 18.53 -3.63 -9.79
C LYS A 138 18.89 -2.36 -9.04
N SER A 139 18.48 -2.27 -7.77
CA SER A 139 18.88 -1.21 -6.85
C SER A 139 19.01 -1.80 -5.46
N HIS A 140 20.03 -1.43 -4.70
CA HIS A 140 20.16 -1.81 -3.30
C HIS A 140 21.02 -0.79 -2.57
N GLY A 141 20.85 -0.73 -1.25
CA GLY A 141 21.61 0.20 -0.43
C GLY A 141 21.02 0.38 0.96
N THR A 142 21.52 1.40 1.64
CA THR A 142 21.05 1.80 2.96
C THR A 142 20.87 3.30 3.01
N GLU A 143 19.84 3.77 3.71
CA GLU A 143 19.58 5.19 3.92
C GLU A 143 19.19 5.46 5.38
N PRO A 144 19.56 6.61 5.97
CA PRO A 144 19.02 7.03 7.25
C PRO A 144 17.52 7.28 7.16
N ILE A 145 16.78 6.97 8.22
CA ILE A 145 15.39 7.39 8.35
C ILE A 145 15.35 8.89 8.60
N THR A 146 14.55 9.60 7.82
CA THR A 146 14.33 11.05 7.97
C THR A 146 12.84 11.37 8.11
N ASP A 147 12.50 12.64 8.27
CA ASP A 147 11.11 13.09 8.44
C ASP A 147 10.27 12.92 7.18
N SER A 148 10.89 12.78 6.00
CA SER A 148 10.22 12.52 4.73
C SER A 148 10.77 11.26 4.05
N ILE A 149 9.99 10.70 3.13
CA ILE A 149 10.49 9.61 2.27
C ILE A 149 11.40 10.24 1.22
N SER A 150 12.63 9.75 1.15
CA SER A 150 13.60 10.14 0.12
C SER A 150 13.01 9.98 -1.28
N PRO A 151 13.15 10.97 -2.19
CA PRO A 151 12.68 10.85 -3.57
C PRO A 151 13.21 9.60 -4.30
N PHE A 152 14.41 9.15 -3.91
CA PHE A 152 15.02 7.93 -4.46
C PHE A 152 14.24 6.67 -4.06
N ILE A 153 13.90 6.54 -2.77
CA ILE A 153 13.07 5.43 -2.26
C ILE A 153 11.70 5.45 -2.92
N LEU A 154 11.06 6.61 -2.99
CA LEU A 154 9.75 6.74 -3.63
C LEU A 154 9.81 6.37 -5.12
N SER A 155 10.83 6.81 -5.84
CA SER A 155 11.05 6.44 -7.24
C SER A 155 11.20 4.94 -7.41
N ASN A 156 11.96 4.26 -6.55
CA ASN A 156 12.11 2.81 -6.61
C ASN A 156 10.81 2.05 -6.29
N ILE A 157 10.01 2.53 -5.34
CA ILE A 157 8.67 1.95 -5.11
C ILE A 157 7.83 2.07 -6.39
N LEU A 158 7.75 3.26 -6.98
CA LEU A 158 6.97 3.49 -8.19
C LEU A 158 7.47 2.66 -9.38
N ARG A 159 8.79 2.50 -9.52
CA ARG A 159 9.40 1.64 -10.54
C ARG A 159 9.06 0.17 -10.36
N ALA A 160 8.77 -0.29 -9.13
CA ALA A 160 8.36 -1.66 -8.84
C ALA A 160 6.93 -1.95 -9.30
N LEU A 161 6.08 -0.92 -9.38
CA LEU A 161 4.67 -1.08 -9.70
C LEU A 161 4.43 -1.18 -11.22
N PRO A 162 3.32 -1.81 -11.65
CA PRO A 162 2.93 -1.81 -13.05
C PRO A 162 2.72 -0.37 -13.55
N ALA A 163 3.08 -0.09 -14.81
CA ALA A 163 2.62 1.11 -15.48
C ALA A 163 1.10 0.98 -15.71
N GLU A 164 0.31 1.94 -15.21
CA GLU A 164 -1.13 2.05 -15.52
C GLU A 164 -1.38 2.47 -16.97
#